data_AF-A0A947IHF2-F1
#
_entry.id   AF-A0A947IHF2-F1
#
_cell.length_a   1.000
_cell.length_b   1.000
_cell.length_c   1.000
_cell.angle_alpha   90.00
_cell.angle_beta   90.00
_cell.angle_gamma   90.00
#
_symmetry.space_group_name_H-M   'P 1'
#
loop_
_entity.id
_entity.type
_entity.pdbx_description
1 polymer ?
#
loop_
_entity_poly.entity_id
_entity_poly.type
_entity_poly.pdbx_seq_one_letter_code
_entity_poly.pdbx_strand_id
1 'polypeptide(L)'
;MLETQSVQQLRQLRLTGLADALEAQFRQPNTYDELGFAERIGLAIEQEVTYRNDKRLQRLLSAARFKEIARLADVDYSHPRGLKPSTVAALQSNHWISKGHNLVMTGPTGCGKTYLACALGHHACVQGHPTRYFRASRLFEQLTIAHGDGSYLKLLAQIAKADVLIIDDWGLEPLTQVQKNDLLEIMEDRHNKKTTIVTSQLPVENWHDFINDPTLADAILDRLLHNAHKINLKGESMRKLMTTLTEDDHLK
;
A
#
# COMPACT_ATOMS: atom_id res chain seq x y z
N MET A 1 18.75 -15.87 39.15
CA MET A 1 18.37 -14.49 39.57
C MET A 1 18.88 -13.44 38.60
N LEU A 2 20.20 -13.39 38.32
CA LEU A 2 20.77 -12.43 37.36
C LEU A 2 20.18 -12.57 35.94
N GLU A 3 20.05 -13.80 35.43
CA GLU A 3 19.48 -14.08 34.09
C GLU A 3 18.06 -13.52 33.93
N THR A 4 17.18 -13.81 34.90
CA THR A 4 15.80 -13.32 34.93
C THR A 4 15.73 -11.80 35.06
N GLN A 5 16.64 -11.20 35.84
CA GLN A 5 16.74 -9.75 36.01
C GLN A 5 17.17 -9.07 34.71
N SER A 6 18.18 -9.60 34.01
CA SER A 6 18.65 -9.06 32.73
C SER A 6 17.55 -9.09 31.66
N VAL A 7 16.79 -10.19 31.54
CA VAL A 7 15.66 -10.29 30.61
C VAL A 7 14.57 -9.25 30.94
N GLN A 8 14.25 -9.06 32.22
CA GLN A 8 13.28 -8.04 32.64
C GLN A 8 13.75 -6.61 32.32
N GLN A 9 15.02 -6.30 32.56
CA GLN A 9 15.60 -4.99 32.22
C GLN A 9 15.56 -4.73 30.71
N LEU A 10 15.89 -5.73 29.88
CA LEU A 10 15.78 -5.61 28.42
C LEU A 10 14.34 -5.32 27.96
N ARG A 11 13.35 -5.95 28.58
CA ARG A 11 11.93 -5.66 28.31
C ARG A 11 11.54 -4.24 28.71
N GLN A 12 12.04 -3.72 29.84
CA GLN A 12 11.84 -2.32 30.24
C GLN A 12 12.47 -1.33 29.25
N LEU A 13 13.63 -1.68 28.68
CA LEU A 13 14.30 -0.90 27.63
C LEU A 13 13.65 -1.03 26.24
N ARG A 14 12.55 -1.80 26.12
CA ARG A 14 11.87 -2.10 24.84
C ARG A 14 12.76 -2.83 23.84
N LEU A 15 13.66 -3.69 24.33
CA LEU A 15 14.50 -4.61 23.55
C LEU A 15 13.91 -6.02 23.62
N THR A 16 12.66 -6.17 23.16
CA THR A 16 11.88 -7.40 23.35
C THR A 16 12.46 -8.58 22.58
N GLY A 17 12.88 -8.39 21.32
CA GLY A 17 13.48 -9.45 20.53
C GLY A 17 14.83 -9.90 21.10
N LEU A 18 15.63 -8.96 21.63
CA LEU A 18 16.87 -9.30 22.33
C LEU A 18 16.60 -10.07 23.62
N ALA A 19 15.60 -9.64 24.40
CA ALA A 19 15.19 -10.32 25.62
C ALA A 19 14.76 -11.77 25.35
N ASP A 20 13.96 -11.98 24.30
CA ASP A 20 13.46 -13.30 23.92
C ASP A 20 14.60 -14.19 23.38
N ALA A 21 15.55 -13.62 22.62
CA ALA A 21 16.76 -14.31 22.17
C ALA A 21 17.63 -14.78 23.34
N LEU A 22 17.85 -13.88 24.31
CA LEU A 22 18.65 -14.16 25.49
C LEU A 22 17.98 -15.24 26.37
N GLU A 23 16.65 -15.15 26.53
CA GLU A 23 15.86 -16.16 27.24
C GLU A 23 15.93 -17.53 26.55
N ALA A 24 15.91 -17.58 25.21
CA ALA A 24 16.09 -18.82 24.45
C ALA A 24 17.47 -19.44 24.66
N GLN A 25 18.53 -18.63 24.65
CA GLN A 25 19.90 -19.10 24.91
C GLN A 25 20.08 -19.65 26.34
N PHE A 26 19.42 -19.05 27.34
CA PHE A 26 19.44 -19.59 28.71
C PHE A 26 18.69 -20.91 28.84
N ARG A 27 17.60 -21.11 28.09
CA ARG A 27 16.82 -22.36 28.13
C ARG A 27 17.48 -23.50 27.38
N GLN A 28 18.30 -23.21 26.37
CA GLN A 28 18.92 -24.21 25.50
C GLN A 28 20.44 -23.97 25.36
N PRO A 29 21.21 -24.02 26.46
CA PRO A 29 22.63 -23.67 26.43
C PRO A 29 23.42 -24.52 25.42
N ASN A 30 23.16 -25.84 25.38
CA ASN A 30 23.86 -26.78 24.51
C ASN A 30 23.74 -26.47 23.01
N THR A 31 22.68 -25.77 22.60
CA THR A 31 22.47 -25.38 21.19
C THR A 31 23.47 -24.32 20.74
N TYR A 32 24.05 -23.55 21.67
CA TYR A 32 24.92 -22.41 21.40
C TYR A 32 26.36 -22.62 21.91
N ASP A 33 26.72 -23.82 22.36
CA ASP A 33 28.03 -24.11 22.97
C ASP A 33 29.21 -23.92 22.01
N GLU A 34 28.98 -24.13 20.70
CA GLU A 34 30.00 -23.93 19.67
C GLU A 34 30.19 -22.45 19.28
N LEU A 35 29.30 -21.56 19.75
CA LEU A 35 29.31 -20.14 19.40
C LEU A 35 30.00 -19.31 20.49
N GLY A 36 30.91 -18.44 20.06
CA GLY A 36 31.55 -17.48 20.95
C GLY A 36 30.56 -16.43 21.47
N PHE A 37 30.93 -15.73 22.55
CA PHE A 37 30.10 -14.68 23.14
C PHE A 37 29.66 -13.61 22.12
N ALA A 38 30.59 -13.17 21.25
CA ALA A 38 30.29 -12.17 20.23
C ALA A 38 29.24 -12.65 19.22
N GLU A 39 29.32 -13.91 18.79
CA GLU A 39 28.36 -14.51 17.85
C GLU A 39 26.98 -14.64 18.49
N ARG A 40 26.93 -15.09 19.73
CA ARG A 40 25.69 -15.19 20.52
C ARG A 40 25.01 -13.84 20.73
N ILE A 41 25.77 -12.79 21.00
CA ILE A 41 25.24 -11.42 21.08
C ILE A 41 24.80 -10.93 19.69
N GLY A 42 25.56 -11.24 18.64
CA GLY A 42 25.19 -10.96 17.25
C GLY A 42 23.81 -11.50 16.89
N LEU A 43 23.56 -12.79 17.17
CA LEU A 43 22.27 -13.43 16.96
C LEU A 43 21.13 -12.73 17.74
N ALA A 44 21.39 -12.35 18.99
CA ALA A 44 20.38 -11.66 19.81
C ALA A 44 20.05 -10.25 19.28
N ILE A 45 21.05 -9.54 18.74
CA ILE A 45 20.86 -8.25 18.07
C ILE A 45 20.07 -8.42 16.77
N GLU A 46 20.40 -9.42 15.95
CA GLU A 46 19.68 -9.72 14.71
C GLU A 46 18.20 -10.04 14.98
N GLN A 47 17.92 -10.78 16.04
CA GLN A 47 16.55 -11.07 16.47
C GLN A 47 15.79 -9.80 16.89
N GLU A 48 16.45 -8.86 17.59
CA GLU A 48 15.85 -7.54 17.90
C GLU A 48 15.56 -6.72 16.65
N VAL A 49 16.51 -6.67 15.70
CA VAL A 49 16.32 -5.97 14.42
C VAL A 49 15.15 -6.56 13.65
N THR A 50 15.07 -7.89 13.56
CA THR A 50 13.98 -8.62 12.91
C THR A 50 12.65 -8.32 13.58
N TYR A 51 12.59 -8.42 14.91
CA TYR A 51 11.40 -8.10 15.69
C TYR A 51 10.90 -6.67 15.42
N ARG A 52 11.79 -5.67 15.40
CA ARG A 52 11.43 -4.28 15.09
C ARG A 52 10.93 -4.10 13.67
N ASN A 53 11.59 -4.75 12.70
CA ASN A 53 11.19 -4.70 11.30
C ASN A 53 9.80 -5.31 11.10
N ASP A 54 9.52 -6.45 11.73
CA ASP A 54 8.22 -7.12 11.67
C ASP A 54 7.12 -6.26 12.31
N LYS A 55 7.37 -5.71 13.51
CA LYS A 55 6.42 -4.80 14.17
C LYS A 55 6.16 -3.55 13.34
N ARG A 56 7.19 -2.99 12.71
CA ARG A 56 7.06 -1.85 11.80
C ARG A 56 6.19 -2.24 10.60
N LEU A 57 6.48 -3.36 9.93
CA LEU A 57 5.73 -3.84 8.77
C LEU A 57 4.26 -4.08 9.12
N GLN A 58 3.98 -4.79 10.22
CA GLN A 58 2.62 -5.03 10.72
C GLN A 58 1.85 -3.72 10.93
N ARG A 59 2.50 -2.70 11.50
CA ARG A 59 1.90 -1.36 11.68
C ARG A 59 1.61 -0.68 10.34
N LEU A 60 2.52 -0.78 9.36
CA LEU A 60 2.30 -0.18 8.04
C LEU A 60 1.15 -0.87 7.29
N LEU A 61 1.12 -2.21 7.27
CA LEU A 61 0.06 -2.99 6.62
C LEU A 61 -1.31 -2.75 7.26
N SER A 62 -1.38 -2.73 8.59
CA SER A 62 -2.62 -2.44 9.31
C SER A 62 -3.12 -1.01 9.10
N ALA A 63 -2.21 -0.04 9.02
CA ALA A 63 -2.55 1.35 8.68
C ALA A 63 -2.99 1.50 7.22
N ALA A 64 -2.44 0.71 6.29
CA ALA A 64 -2.76 0.81 4.88
C ALA A 64 -4.22 0.47 4.56
N ARG A 65 -4.83 -0.48 5.29
CA ARG A 65 -6.24 -0.90 5.11
C ARG A 65 -6.56 -1.31 3.66
N PHE A 66 -5.69 -2.11 3.05
CA PHE A 66 -5.92 -2.66 1.71
C PHE A 66 -7.24 -3.44 1.64
N LYS A 67 -7.94 -3.33 0.51
CA LYS A 67 -9.19 -4.07 0.24
C LYS A 67 -8.95 -5.56 0.05
N GLU A 68 -7.83 -5.92 -0.57
CA GLU A 68 -7.47 -7.30 -0.89
C GLU A 68 -6.03 -7.57 -0.45
N ILE A 69 -5.75 -8.81 -0.02
CA ILE A 69 -4.38 -9.26 0.25
C ILE A 69 -3.76 -9.63 -1.09
N ALA A 70 -2.87 -8.77 -1.58
CA ALA A 70 -2.25 -8.91 -2.89
C ALA A 70 -0.73 -8.82 -2.80
N ARG A 71 -0.04 -9.64 -3.60
CA ARG A 71 1.43 -9.64 -3.70
C ARG A 71 1.86 -9.59 -5.15
N LEU A 72 2.99 -8.92 -5.39
CA LEU A 72 3.57 -8.82 -6.73
C LEU A 72 4.06 -10.16 -7.28
N ALA A 73 4.46 -11.09 -6.40
CA ALA A 73 4.89 -12.43 -6.77
C ALA A 73 3.76 -13.27 -7.39
N ASP A 74 2.52 -13.01 -6.96
CA ASP A 74 1.33 -13.77 -7.38
C ASP A 74 0.62 -13.10 -8.59
N VAL A 75 1.28 -12.14 -9.25
CA VAL A 75 0.71 -11.46 -10.43
C VAL A 75 0.76 -12.39 -11.63
N ASP A 76 -0.42 -12.73 -12.17
CA ASP A 76 -0.54 -13.46 -13.43
C ASP A 76 -0.29 -12.54 -14.65
N TYR A 77 0.75 -12.87 -15.42
CA TYR A 77 1.13 -12.20 -16.67
C TYR A 77 0.66 -12.95 -17.92
N SER A 78 0.13 -14.17 -17.78
CA SER A 78 -0.34 -14.99 -18.89
C SER A 78 -1.66 -14.46 -19.47
N HIS A 79 -2.50 -13.85 -18.63
CA HIS A 79 -3.75 -13.26 -19.08
C HIS A 79 -3.50 -12.11 -20.08
N PRO A 80 -4.20 -12.06 -21.23
CA PRO A 80 -3.97 -11.09 -22.31
C PRO A 80 -4.55 -9.71 -21.98
N ARG A 81 -4.16 -9.12 -20.85
CA ARG A 81 -4.60 -7.79 -20.37
C ARG A 81 -3.63 -6.66 -20.69
N GLY A 82 -2.58 -6.94 -21.46
CA GLY A 82 -1.58 -5.95 -21.85
C GLY A 82 -0.60 -5.55 -20.73
N LEU A 83 -0.58 -6.30 -19.61
CA LEU A 83 0.37 -6.08 -18.52
C LEU A 83 1.73 -6.71 -18.87
N LYS A 84 2.77 -5.89 -19.03
CA LYS A 84 4.12 -6.38 -19.32
C LYS A 84 4.90 -6.64 -18.03
N PRO A 85 5.59 -7.79 -17.89
CA PRO A 85 6.44 -8.07 -16.73
C PRO A 85 7.50 -6.99 -16.48
N SER A 86 8.09 -6.44 -17.54
CA SER A 86 9.09 -5.36 -17.46
C SER A 86 8.54 -4.09 -16.82
N THR A 87 7.27 -3.74 -17.07
CA THR A 87 6.60 -2.58 -16.45
C THR A 87 6.47 -2.78 -14.94
N VAL A 88 6.05 -3.97 -14.49
CA VAL A 88 5.90 -4.25 -13.05
C VAL A 88 7.27 -4.34 -12.38
N ALA A 89 8.26 -4.96 -13.02
CA ALA A 89 9.63 -5.02 -12.51
C ALA A 89 10.25 -3.62 -12.34
N ALA A 90 10.00 -2.69 -13.26
CA ALA A 90 10.45 -1.31 -13.10
C ALA A 90 9.82 -0.63 -11.86
N LEU A 91 8.54 -0.89 -11.59
CA LEU A 91 7.84 -0.35 -10.43
C LEU A 91 8.27 -0.99 -9.10
N GLN A 92 8.79 -2.22 -9.10
CA GLN A 92 9.32 -2.89 -7.90
C GLN A 92 10.52 -2.16 -7.29
N SER A 93 11.26 -1.38 -8.08
CA SER A 93 12.39 -0.58 -7.59
C SER A 93 11.99 0.55 -6.63
N ASN A 94 10.70 0.91 -6.57
CA ASN A 94 10.15 2.03 -5.80
C ASN A 94 10.79 3.41 -6.08
N HIS A 95 11.65 3.54 -7.10
CA HIS A 95 12.27 4.82 -7.47
C HIS A 95 11.24 5.90 -7.81
N TRP A 96 10.13 5.49 -8.43
CA TRP A 96 8.98 6.34 -8.72
C TRP A 96 8.32 6.88 -7.44
N ILE A 97 8.30 6.09 -6.35
CA ILE A 97 7.78 6.51 -5.05
C ILE A 97 8.65 7.63 -4.47
N SER A 98 9.97 7.42 -4.47
CA SER A 98 10.95 8.41 -3.97
C SER A 98 10.93 9.72 -4.77
N LYS A 99 10.60 9.66 -6.05
CA LYS A 99 10.43 10.84 -6.92
C LYS A 99 9.06 11.50 -6.84
N GLY A 100 8.09 10.92 -6.11
CA GLY A 100 6.73 11.43 -6.06
C GLY A 100 5.98 11.29 -7.39
N HIS A 101 6.36 10.33 -8.24
CA HIS A 101 5.68 10.08 -9.51
C HIS A 101 4.41 9.27 -9.27
N ASN A 102 3.31 9.66 -9.90
CA ASN A 102 2.03 8.96 -9.70
C ASN A 102 1.93 7.69 -10.56
N LEU A 103 0.93 6.87 -10.29
CA LEU A 103 0.59 5.71 -11.12
C LEU A 103 -0.91 5.70 -11.40
N VAL A 104 -1.28 5.68 -12.67
CA VAL A 104 -2.67 5.60 -13.11
C VAL A 104 -2.88 4.27 -13.81
N MET A 105 -3.87 3.52 -13.35
CA MET A 105 -4.28 2.23 -13.91
C MET A 105 -5.72 2.31 -14.41
N THR A 106 -5.90 2.19 -15.72
CA THR A 106 -7.22 2.17 -16.37
C THR A 106 -7.53 0.81 -16.96
N GLY A 107 -8.81 0.53 -17.23
CA GLY A 107 -9.24 -0.69 -17.91
C GLY A 107 -10.60 -1.23 -17.43
N PRO A 108 -11.15 -2.25 -18.09
CA PRO A 108 -12.49 -2.78 -17.78
C PRO A 108 -12.57 -3.41 -16.37
N THR A 109 -13.79 -3.64 -15.87
CA THR A 109 -13.98 -4.35 -14.58
C THR A 109 -13.34 -5.74 -14.62
N GLY A 110 -12.69 -6.12 -13.51
CA GLY A 110 -12.16 -7.47 -13.35
C GLY A 110 -10.80 -7.73 -14.01
N CYS A 111 -10.18 -6.77 -14.69
CA CYS A 111 -8.83 -6.95 -15.27
C CYS A 111 -7.68 -6.87 -14.23
N GLY A 112 -7.99 -6.71 -12.94
CA GLY A 112 -7.02 -6.76 -11.83
C GLY A 112 -6.36 -5.43 -11.43
N LYS A 113 -6.96 -4.27 -11.77
CA LYS A 113 -6.45 -2.94 -11.36
C LYS A 113 -6.27 -2.81 -9.83
N THR A 114 -7.32 -3.11 -9.07
CA THR A 114 -7.33 -3.05 -7.61
C THR A 114 -6.28 -3.98 -7.01
N TYR A 115 -6.17 -5.20 -7.55
CA TYR A 115 -5.16 -6.17 -7.12
C TYR A 115 -3.74 -5.63 -7.32
N LEU A 116 -3.43 -5.09 -8.51
CA LEU A 116 -2.11 -4.51 -8.78
C LEU A 116 -1.82 -3.29 -7.88
N ALA A 117 -2.81 -2.43 -7.63
CA ALA A 117 -2.66 -1.31 -6.70
C ALA A 117 -2.32 -1.79 -5.29
N CYS A 118 -3.07 -2.78 -4.79
CA CYS A 118 -2.83 -3.39 -3.47
C CYS A 118 -1.48 -4.10 -3.42
N ALA A 119 -1.08 -4.81 -4.47
CA ALA A 119 0.20 -5.53 -4.54
C ALA A 119 1.39 -4.55 -4.52
N LEU A 120 1.31 -3.46 -5.28
CA LEU A 120 2.32 -2.41 -5.29
C LEU A 120 2.37 -1.68 -3.94
N GLY A 121 1.22 -1.35 -3.35
CA GLY A 121 1.14 -0.75 -2.03
C GLY A 121 1.68 -1.66 -0.92
N HIS A 122 1.39 -2.96 -1.00
CA HIS A 122 1.95 -3.96 -0.08
C HIS A 122 3.48 -4.02 -0.21
N HIS A 123 3.99 -4.08 -1.43
CA HIS A 123 5.44 -4.04 -1.69
C HIS A 123 6.08 -2.75 -1.15
N ALA A 124 5.41 -1.61 -1.31
CA ALA A 124 5.85 -0.35 -0.72
C ALA A 124 5.95 -0.43 0.82
N CYS A 125 4.94 -1.00 1.50
CA CYS A 125 4.99 -1.24 2.94
C CYS A 125 6.14 -2.15 3.37
N VAL A 126 6.43 -3.22 2.60
CA VAL A 126 7.57 -4.12 2.84
C VAL A 126 8.89 -3.35 2.77
N GLN A 127 9.01 -2.42 1.81
CA GLN A 127 10.16 -1.52 1.68
C GLN A 127 10.14 -0.34 2.66
N GLY A 128 9.17 -0.29 3.58
CA GLY A 128 9.10 0.70 4.66
C GLY A 128 8.37 2.01 4.31
N HIS A 129 7.71 2.09 3.16
CA HIS A 129 6.92 3.26 2.76
C HIS A 129 5.51 3.20 3.37
N PRO A 130 5.10 4.19 4.19
CA PRO A 130 3.74 4.27 4.69
C PRO A 130 2.73 4.42 3.56
N THR A 131 1.80 3.48 3.48
CA THR A 131 0.77 3.45 2.45
C THR A 131 -0.61 3.66 3.07
N ARG A 132 -1.53 4.28 2.33
CA ARG A 132 -2.96 4.36 2.66
C ARG A 132 -3.80 3.99 1.46
N TYR A 133 -4.83 3.19 1.68
CA TYR A 133 -5.79 2.80 0.66
C TYR A 133 -7.16 3.38 0.97
N PHE A 134 -7.80 3.94 -0.05
CA PHE A 134 -9.20 4.30 -0.04
C PHE A 134 -9.87 3.89 -1.33
N ARG A 135 -11.13 3.43 -1.23
CA ARG A 135 -12.05 3.49 -2.37
C ARG A 135 -12.51 4.94 -2.52
N ALA A 136 -12.56 5.48 -3.74
CA ALA A 136 -12.88 6.88 -4.00
C ALA A 136 -14.17 7.34 -3.30
N SER A 137 -15.27 6.60 -3.46
CA SER A 137 -16.55 6.93 -2.79
C SER A 137 -16.44 6.98 -1.27
N ARG A 138 -15.71 6.04 -0.65
CA ARG A 138 -15.48 6.02 0.80
C ARG A 138 -14.55 7.13 1.27
N LEU A 139 -13.58 7.55 0.46
CA LEU A 139 -12.74 8.71 0.75
C LEU A 139 -13.61 9.97 0.84
N PHE A 140 -14.45 10.20 -0.16
CA PHE A 140 -15.31 11.39 -0.21
C PHE A 140 -16.38 11.41 0.88
N GLU A 141 -16.94 10.25 1.23
CA GLU A 141 -17.83 10.11 2.39
C GLU A 141 -17.10 10.47 3.69
N GLN A 142 -15.87 9.97 3.89
CA GLN A 142 -15.07 10.30 5.07
C GLN A 142 -14.71 11.78 5.14
N LEU A 143 -14.35 12.42 4.02
CA LEU A 143 -14.08 13.86 3.96
C LEU A 143 -15.33 14.68 4.33
N THR A 144 -16.49 14.27 3.83
CA THR A 144 -17.77 14.92 4.15
C THR A 144 -18.10 14.82 5.64
N ILE A 145 -17.92 13.65 6.25
CA ILE A 145 -18.09 13.47 7.70
C ILE A 145 -17.07 14.30 8.48
N ALA A 146 -15.82 14.33 8.03
CA ALA A 146 -14.73 15.03 8.69
C ALA A 146 -14.92 16.56 8.72
N HIS A 147 -15.61 17.12 7.71
CA HIS A 147 -16.07 18.51 7.73
C HIS A 147 -17.12 18.75 8.82
N GLY A 148 -18.07 17.81 8.99
CA GLY A 148 -19.15 17.92 9.97
C GLY A 148 -18.72 17.74 11.43
N ASP A 149 -17.69 16.92 11.68
CA ASP A 149 -17.19 16.62 13.03
C ASP A 149 -15.90 17.37 13.43
N GLY A 150 -15.38 18.22 12.53
CA GLY A 150 -14.17 19.02 12.75
C GLY A 150 -12.85 18.25 12.61
N SER A 151 -12.87 17.00 12.15
CA SER A 151 -11.67 16.17 11.96
C SER A 151 -11.00 16.31 10.59
N TYR A 152 -11.51 17.18 9.70
CA TYR A 152 -11.01 17.37 8.33
C TYR A 152 -9.49 17.55 8.22
N LEU A 153 -8.93 18.53 8.94
CA LEU A 153 -7.49 18.81 8.89
C LEU A 153 -6.64 17.62 9.39
N LYS A 154 -7.18 16.82 10.33
CA LYS A 154 -6.52 15.62 10.82
C LYS A 154 -6.50 14.52 9.76
N LEU A 155 -7.58 14.36 9.00
CA LEU A 155 -7.65 13.41 7.89
C LEU A 155 -6.70 13.80 6.75
N LEU A 156 -6.68 15.08 6.36
CA LEU A 156 -5.72 15.61 5.38
C LEU A 156 -4.27 15.34 5.81
N ALA A 157 -3.91 15.70 7.04
CA ALA A 157 -2.57 15.46 7.57
C ALA A 157 -2.20 13.97 7.60
N GLN A 158 -3.17 13.08 7.84
CA GLN A 158 -2.96 11.64 7.77
C GLN A 158 -2.69 11.16 6.34
N ILE A 159 -3.43 11.69 5.36
CA ILE A 159 -3.26 11.38 3.94
C ILE A 159 -1.91 11.92 3.43
N ALA A 160 -1.57 13.17 3.74
CA ALA A 160 -0.33 13.82 3.35
C ALA A 160 0.93 13.09 3.88
N LYS A 161 0.85 12.50 5.08
CA LYS A 161 1.94 11.70 5.68
C LYS A 161 2.21 10.36 4.96
N ALA A 162 1.28 9.86 4.15
CA ALA A 162 1.47 8.61 3.43
C ALA A 162 2.38 8.82 2.21
N ASP A 163 3.46 8.05 2.13
CA ASP A 163 4.34 7.98 0.94
C ASP A 163 3.55 7.53 -0.28
N VAL A 164 2.64 6.57 -0.10
CA VAL A 164 1.76 6.07 -1.16
C VAL A 164 0.30 6.22 -0.75
N LEU A 165 -0.48 6.93 -1.54
CA LEU A 165 -1.94 7.00 -1.42
C LEU A 165 -2.54 6.22 -2.59
N ILE A 166 -3.42 5.27 -2.30
CA ILE A 166 -4.19 4.54 -3.30
C ILE A 166 -5.62 5.04 -3.27
N ILE A 167 -6.10 5.53 -4.41
CA ILE A 167 -7.50 5.88 -4.67
C ILE A 167 -8.05 4.87 -5.69
N ASP A 168 -8.77 3.87 -5.18
CA ASP A 168 -9.36 2.79 -5.99
C ASP A 168 -10.78 3.15 -6.46
N ASP A 169 -11.18 2.62 -7.62
CA ASP A 169 -12.51 2.84 -8.22
C ASP A 169 -12.86 4.33 -8.49
N TRP A 170 -11.90 5.09 -9.00
CA TRP A 170 -12.10 6.46 -9.45
C TRP A 170 -13.07 6.54 -10.63
N GLY A 171 -13.91 7.58 -10.68
CA GLY A 171 -14.75 7.88 -11.84
C GLY A 171 -16.11 7.16 -11.89
N LEU A 172 -16.60 6.60 -10.77
CA LEU A 172 -17.89 5.89 -10.73
C LEU A 172 -19.11 6.76 -10.40
N GLU A 173 -18.93 7.80 -9.58
CA GLU A 173 -20.00 8.66 -9.09
C GLU A 173 -19.61 10.12 -9.30
N PRO A 174 -20.53 11.01 -9.72
CA PRO A 174 -20.22 12.42 -9.92
C PRO A 174 -19.81 13.09 -8.61
N LEU A 175 -18.85 14.02 -8.70
CA LEU A 175 -18.33 14.73 -7.53
C LEU A 175 -19.16 15.97 -7.23
N THR A 176 -19.43 16.22 -5.95
CA THR A 176 -19.95 17.50 -5.47
C THR A 176 -18.86 18.58 -5.50
N GLN A 177 -19.23 19.86 -5.47
CA GLN A 177 -18.22 20.94 -5.48
C GLN A 177 -17.24 20.85 -4.30
N VAL A 178 -17.74 20.50 -3.11
CA VAL A 178 -16.91 20.32 -1.91
C VAL A 178 -15.90 19.20 -2.13
N GLN A 179 -16.33 18.06 -2.68
CA GLN A 179 -15.44 16.92 -2.95
C GLN A 179 -14.35 17.24 -3.98
N LYS A 180 -14.65 18.08 -4.99
CA LYS A 180 -13.65 18.55 -5.95
C LYS A 180 -12.60 19.42 -5.27
N ASN A 181 -13.02 20.34 -4.39
CA ASN A 181 -12.11 21.18 -3.61
C ASN A 181 -11.24 20.34 -2.66
N ASP A 182 -11.84 19.38 -1.94
CA ASP A 182 -11.11 18.48 -1.04
C ASP A 182 -10.07 17.65 -1.82
N LEU A 183 -10.42 17.17 -3.02
CA LEU A 183 -9.49 16.45 -3.87
C LEU A 183 -8.33 17.33 -4.33
N LEU A 184 -8.60 18.58 -4.73
CA LEU A 184 -7.56 19.54 -5.08
C LEU A 184 -6.60 19.76 -3.90
N GLU A 185 -7.11 19.93 -2.69
CA GLU A 185 -6.29 20.09 -1.48
C GLU A 185 -5.37 18.87 -1.25
N ILE A 186 -5.93 17.65 -1.38
CA ILE A 186 -5.13 16.41 -1.28
C ILE A 186 -4.06 16.35 -2.38
N MET A 187 -4.37 16.79 -3.60
CA MET A 187 -3.40 16.81 -4.70
C MET A 187 -2.32 17.86 -4.50
N GLU A 188 -2.65 19.03 -3.98
CA GLU A 188 -1.69 20.10 -3.66
C GLU A 188 -0.68 19.65 -2.61
N ASP A 189 -1.16 19.06 -1.51
CA ASP A 189 -0.30 18.56 -0.42
C ASP A 189 0.72 17.51 -0.90
N ARG A 190 0.35 16.74 -1.92
CA ARG A 190 1.09 15.56 -2.39
C ARG A 190 1.95 15.82 -3.62
N HIS A 191 1.63 16.84 -4.40
CA HIS A 191 2.27 17.13 -5.69
C HIS A 191 3.80 17.23 -5.55
N ASN A 192 4.52 16.48 -6.40
CA ASN A 192 5.99 16.37 -6.43
C ASN A 192 6.67 16.01 -5.09
N LYS A 193 5.93 15.46 -4.12
CA LYS A 193 6.43 15.07 -2.79
C LYS A 193 6.10 13.63 -2.44
N LYS A 194 4.91 13.17 -2.81
CA LYS A 194 4.33 11.88 -2.43
C LYS A 194 3.60 11.28 -3.61
N THR A 195 3.43 9.98 -3.59
CA THR A 195 2.97 9.22 -4.75
C THR A 195 1.51 8.83 -4.60
N THR A 196 0.71 9.08 -5.64
CA THR A 196 -0.70 8.68 -5.69
C THR A 196 -0.89 7.63 -6.77
N ILE A 197 -1.47 6.49 -6.38
CA ILE A 197 -1.94 5.44 -7.28
C ILE A 197 -3.45 5.63 -7.47
N VAL A 198 -3.91 5.71 -8.71
CA VAL A 198 -5.34 5.79 -9.03
C VAL A 198 -5.73 4.62 -9.91
N THR A 199 -6.82 3.94 -9.56
CA THR A 199 -7.45 2.94 -10.44
C THR A 199 -8.77 3.47 -10.96
N SER A 200 -9.06 3.27 -12.23
CA SER A 200 -10.33 3.68 -12.82
C SER A 200 -10.79 2.76 -13.93
N GLN A 201 -12.10 2.66 -14.11
CA GLN A 201 -12.67 2.08 -15.33
C GLN A 201 -12.83 3.13 -16.43
N LEU A 202 -12.92 4.40 -16.04
CA LEU A 202 -13.06 5.53 -16.93
C LEU A 202 -11.71 5.81 -17.61
N PRO A 203 -11.64 5.87 -18.95
CA PRO A 203 -10.44 6.31 -19.66
C PRO A 203 -10.00 7.69 -19.20
N VAL A 204 -8.68 7.93 -19.18
CA VAL A 204 -8.11 9.19 -18.67
C VAL A 204 -8.61 10.40 -19.45
N GLU A 205 -8.84 10.27 -20.76
CA GLU A 205 -9.41 11.36 -21.58
C GLU A 205 -10.75 11.90 -21.06
N ASN A 206 -11.54 11.06 -20.38
CA ASN A 206 -12.87 11.43 -19.89
C ASN A 206 -12.83 11.99 -18.45
N TRP A 207 -11.66 12.04 -17.80
CA TRP A 207 -11.57 12.48 -16.40
C TRP A 207 -11.84 13.97 -16.25
N HIS A 208 -11.47 14.78 -17.26
CA HIS A 208 -11.74 16.21 -17.27
C HIS A 208 -13.25 16.47 -17.24
N ASP A 209 -13.99 15.81 -18.13
CA ASP A 209 -15.47 15.90 -18.20
C ASP A 209 -16.13 15.31 -16.95
N PHE A 210 -15.59 14.23 -16.39
CA PHE A 210 -16.10 13.64 -15.15
C PHE A 210 -16.01 14.58 -13.95
N ILE A 211 -14.92 15.34 -13.82
CA ILE A 211 -14.78 16.35 -12.75
C ILE A 211 -15.80 17.47 -12.97
N ASN A 212 -16.20 17.75 -14.21
CA ASN A 212 -17.28 18.68 -14.56
C ASN A 212 -17.10 20.07 -13.91
N ASP A 213 -15.87 20.58 -13.98
CA ASP A 213 -15.46 21.93 -13.58
C ASP A 213 -14.09 22.17 -14.24
N PRO A 214 -14.00 22.92 -15.36
CA PRO A 214 -12.76 23.02 -16.13
C PRO A 214 -11.56 23.51 -15.30
N THR A 215 -11.78 24.51 -14.43
CA THR A 215 -10.71 25.10 -13.62
C THR A 215 -10.15 24.09 -12.62
N LEU A 216 -11.03 23.38 -11.90
CA LEU A 216 -10.59 22.36 -10.94
C LEU A 216 -10.05 21.11 -11.65
N ALA A 217 -10.64 20.73 -12.79
CA ALA A 217 -10.19 19.60 -13.58
C ALA A 217 -8.74 19.80 -14.05
N ASP A 218 -8.42 20.96 -14.64
CA ASP A 218 -7.05 21.29 -15.06
C ASP A 218 -6.08 21.23 -13.87
N ALA A 219 -6.43 21.86 -12.75
CA ALA A 219 -5.56 21.91 -11.58
C ALA A 219 -5.30 20.51 -10.97
N ILE A 220 -6.34 19.68 -10.84
CA ILE A 220 -6.25 18.33 -10.27
C ILE A 220 -5.47 17.40 -11.22
N LEU A 221 -5.83 17.42 -12.51
CA LEU A 221 -5.26 16.50 -13.50
C LEU A 221 -3.82 16.84 -13.85
N ASP A 222 -3.42 18.12 -13.85
CA ASP A 222 -2.01 18.49 -14.01
C ASP A 222 -1.16 17.85 -12.91
N ARG A 223 -1.54 18.04 -11.64
CA ARG A 223 -0.81 17.46 -10.49
C ARG A 223 -0.82 15.95 -10.47
N LEU A 224 -1.93 15.34 -10.91
CA LEU A 224 -2.09 13.89 -10.88
C LEU A 224 -1.38 13.20 -12.06
N LEU A 225 -1.42 13.78 -13.27
CA LEU A 225 -1.03 13.12 -14.52
C LEU A 225 0.33 13.54 -15.08
N HIS A 226 0.86 14.72 -14.71
CA HIS A 226 2.08 15.28 -15.32
C HIS A 226 3.27 14.30 -15.23
N ASN A 227 3.52 13.74 -14.04
CA ASN A 227 4.58 12.76 -13.78
C ASN A 227 4.02 11.35 -13.51
N ALA A 228 2.92 10.97 -14.16
CA ALA A 228 2.28 9.69 -13.91
C ALA A 228 2.77 8.57 -14.86
N HIS A 229 3.14 7.43 -14.28
CA HIS A 229 3.15 6.16 -14.99
C HIS A 229 1.72 5.78 -15.35
N LYS A 230 1.46 5.39 -16.60
CA LYS A 230 0.13 4.99 -17.08
C LYS A 230 0.13 3.54 -17.51
N ILE A 231 -0.74 2.73 -16.92
CA ILE A 231 -0.97 1.33 -17.30
C ILE A 231 -2.41 1.21 -17.74
N ASN A 232 -2.61 0.94 -19.04
CA ASN A 232 -3.94 0.67 -19.57
C ASN A 232 -4.14 -0.83 -19.74
N LEU A 233 -4.92 -1.43 -18.84
CA LEU A 233 -5.28 -2.84 -18.88
C LEU A 233 -6.45 -3.06 -19.83
N LYS A 234 -6.41 -4.17 -20.54
CA LYS A 234 -7.46 -4.60 -21.49
C LYS A 234 -7.92 -6.02 -21.17
N GLY A 235 -8.76 -6.59 -22.02
CA GLY A 235 -9.18 -7.98 -21.95
C GLY A 235 -10.32 -8.23 -20.97
N GLU A 236 -10.70 -9.50 -20.87
CA GLU A 236 -11.83 -9.93 -20.04
C GLU A 236 -11.52 -9.92 -18.54
N SER A 237 -12.57 -10.15 -17.74
CA SER A 237 -12.47 -10.24 -16.29
C SER A 237 -11.70 -11.51 -15.88
N MET A 238 -10.61 -11.32 -15.13
CA MET A 238 -9.83 -12.39 -14.50
C MET A 238 -10.69 -13.25 -13.54
N ARG A 239 -11.79 -12.70 -13.02
CA ARG A 239 -12.67 -13.39 -12.06
C ARG A 239 -13.38 -14.59 -12.69
N LYS A 240 -13.68 -14.53 -14.00
CA LYS A 240 -14.35 -15.62 -14.72
C LYS A 240 -13.50 -16.90 -14.77
N LEU A 241 -12.19 -16.74 -14.88
CA LEU A 241 -11.22 -17.85 -14.92
C LEU A 241 -11.08 -18.55 -13.57
N MET A 242 -11.35 -17.85 -12.46
CA MET A 242 -11.34 -18.46 -11.13
C MET A 242 -12.62 -19.24 -10.83
N THR A 243 -13.76 -18.87 -11.42
CA THR A 243 -15.04 -19.59 -11.28
C THR A 243 -15.10 -20.92 -12.04
N THR A 244 -14.38 -21.05 -13.17
CA THR A 244 -14.35 -22.31 -13.95
C THR A 244 -13.65 -23.47 -13.22
N LEU A 245 -12.86 -23.21 -12.18
CA LEU A 245 -12.22 -24.26 -11.35
C LEU A 245 -13.20 -24.93 -10.37
N THR A 246 -14.40 -24.39 -10.17
CA THR A 246 -15.41 -24.97 -9.25
C THR A 246 -16.54 -25.73 -9.94
N GLU A 247 -16.62 -25.70 -11.27
CA GLU A 247 -17.71 -26.38 -12.01
C GLU A 247 -17.37 -27.83 -12.40
N ASP A 248 -16.09 -28.24 -12.37
CA ASP A 248 -15.66 -29.60 -12.71
C ASP A 248 -15.81 -30.63 -11.56
N ASP A 249 -16.19 -30.22 -10.35
CA ASP A 249 -16.36 -31.11 -9.18
C ASP A 249 -17.79 -31.69 -9.02
N HIS A 250 -18.70 -31.42 -9.97
CA HIS A 250 -20.10 -31.87 -9.90
C HIS A 250 -20.58 -32.79 -11.04
N LEU A 251 -19.66 -33.46 -11.74
CA LEU A 251 -20.02 -34.58 -12.62
C LEU A 251 -19.43 -35.90 -12.09
N LYS A 252 -20.19 -36.54 -11.20
CA LYS A 252 -20.17 -38.00 -10.98
C LYS A 252 -21.58 -38.54 -11.17
#